data_AF-A0A372DF48-F1
#
_entry.id   AF-A0A372DF48-F1
#
_cell.length_a   1.000
_cell.length_b   1.000
_cell.length_c   1.000
_cell.angle_alpha   90.00
_cell.angle_beta   90.00
_cell.angle_gamma   90.00
#
_symmetry.space_group_name_H-M   'P 1'
#
loop_
_entity.id
_entity.type
_entity.pdbx_description
1 polymer ?
#
loop_
_entity_poly.entity_id
_entity_poly.type
_entity_poly.pdbx_seq_one_letter_code
_entity_poly.pdbx_strand_id
1 'polypeptide(L)'
;MITLYTAPSRWGLASVSPACMELETWLRIAELPYQAALATAQDLAQAPYGKIPFIEEAGQKWGDTALIIERFRQTQGVDLESGLSQGDRAIALAFRRLIKEHLYWGGIAIRYRDEENWQDYQNLVLTLVPSHWNKAQSVAFAEKFRQSILQQMTQQGLGRLSDADLYQLITADLQALSDFLADKPFFMGDHPTTLDATAYGHIGNFIEPPYASPIVDFARQKTNLCDHYQRMSARFFADRETEQKASMLVTKLAQPLDSALAEEAGPIGLSMNEL
;
A
#
# COMPACT_ATOMS: atom_id res chain seq x y z
N MET A 1 2.14 24.08 -4.84
CA MET A 1 1.36 22.98 -4.22
C MET A 1 1.85 21.68 -4.81
N ILE A 2 2.09 20.67 -3.98
CA ILE A 2 2.55 19.35 -4.40
C ILE A 2 1.32 18.49 -4.72
N THR A 3 1.29 17.86 -5.90
CA THR A 3 0.32 16.81 -6.22
C THR A 3 1.02 15.46 -6.15
N LEU A 4 0.59 14.58 -5.26
CA LEU A 4 1.07 13.21 -5.12
C LEU A 4 0.18 12.26 -5.94
N TYR A 5 0.77 11.61 -6.94
CA TYR A 5 0.09 10.57 -7.70
C TYR A 5 0.31 9.20 -7.03
N THR A 6 -0.79 8.57 -6.61
CA THR A 6 -0.80 7.38 -5.74
C THR A 6 -1.71 6.27 -6.28
N ALA A 7 -1.60 5.07 -5.69
CA ALA A 7 -2.53 3.96 -5.92
C ALA A 7 -3.74 4.02 -4.96
N PRO A 8 -4.86 3.35 -5.28
CA PRO A 8 -6.05 3.35 -4.44
C PRO A 8 -5.82 2.94 -2.98
N SER A 9 -6.66 3.45 -2.09
CA SER A 9 -6.79 2.97 -0.72
C SER A 9 -7.64 1.69 -0.66
N ARG A 10 -7.26 0.76 0.21
CA ARG A 10 -8.01 -0.48 0.49
C ARG A 10 -7.54 -1.07 1.81
N TRP A 11 -8.40 -1.84 2.49
CA TRP A 11 -8.07 -2.54 3.74
C TRP A 11 -7.52 -1.60 4.84
N GLY A 12 -8.06 -0.39 4.96
CA GLY A 12 -7.56 0.61 5.92
C GLY A 12 -6.24 1.29 5.51
N LEU A 13 -5.55 0.81 4.48
CA LEU A 13 -4.33 1.43 3.97
C LEU A 13 -4.64 2.71 3.19
N ALA A 14 -3.81 3.74 3.38
CA ALA A 14 -3.84 4.96 2.57
C ALA A 14 -3.54 4.67 1.08
N SER A 15 -2.76 3.63 0.80
CA SER A 15 -2.53 3.12 -0.56
C SER A 15 -2.13 1.63 -0.54
N VAL A 16 -2.60 0.85 -1.53
CA VAL A 16 -2.16 -0.55 -1.73
C VAL A 16 -0.75 -0.70 -2.32
N SER A 17 -0.10 0.43 -2.60
CA SER A 17 1.29 0.50 -3.02
C SER A 17 2.16 0.91 -1.84
N PRO A 18 3.08 0.05 -1.37
CA PRO A 18 4.00 0.37 -0.28
C PRO A 18 4.82 1.64 -0.52
N ALA A 19 5.30 1.83 -1.75
CA ALA A 19 6.09 3.01 -2.12
C ALA A 19 5.24 4.29 -2.09
N CYS A 20 3.95 4.20 -2.46
CA CYS A 20 3.04 5.34 -2.36
C CYS A 20 2.79 5.73 -0.91
N MET A 21 2.57 4.75 -0.03
CA MET A 21 2.47 4.99 1.42
C MET A 21 3.76 5.56 1.99
N GLU A 22 4.94 5.06 1.59
CA GLU A 22 6.23 5.60 1.99
C GLU A 22 6.31 7.10 1.70
N LEU A 23 6.03 7.51 0.45
CA LEU A 23 6.16 8.91 0.06
C LEU A 23 5.12 9.80 0.74
N GLU A 24 3.87 9.36 0.84
CA GLU A 24 2.83 10.12 1.52
C GLU A 24 3.16 10.33 3.00
N THR A 25 3.62 9.26 3.67
CA THR A 25 4.02 9.31 5.07
C THR A 25 5.21 10.24 5.25
N TRP A 26 6.19 10.20 4.34
CA TRP A 26 7.33 11.11 4.37
C TRP A 26 6.90 12.57 4.25
N LEU A 27 6.00 12.90 3.30
CA LEU A 27 5.45 14.25 3.14
C LEU A 27 4.74 14.72 4.43
N ARG A 28 3.99 13.81 5.08
CA ARG A 28 3.30 14.08 6.34
C ARG A 28 4.27 14.31 7.50
N ILE A 29 5.34 13.52 7.64
CA ILE A 29 6.39 13.73 8.65
C ILE A 29 7.11 15.06 8.42
N ALA A 30 7.37 15.38 7.15
CA ALA A 30 8.01 16.63 6.73
C ALA A 30 7.09 17.87 6.82
N GLU A 31 5.82 17.67 7.19
CA GLU A 31 4.79 18.73 7.25
C GLU A 31 4.64 19.51 5.93
N LEU A 32 4.91 18.85 4.81
CA LEU A 32 4.79 19.45 3.48
C LEU A 32 3.33 19.34 2.98
N PRO A 33 2.67 20.45 2.62
CA PRO A 33 1.30 20.41 2.12
C PRO A 33 1.24 19.79 0.73
N TYR A 34 0.38 18.78 0.57
CA TYR A 34 0.17 18.09 -0.69
C TYR A 34 -1.30 17.75 -0.90
N GLN A 35 -1.64 17.44 -2.16
CA GLN A 35 -2.92 16.82 -2.54
C GLN A 35 -2.64 15.45 -3.14
N ALA A 36 -3.35 14.42 -2.69
CA ALA A 36 -3.27 13.09 -3.29
C ALA A 36 -4.24 12.97 -4.49
N ALA A 37 -3.76 12.37 -5.57
CA ALA A 37 -4.53 12.02 -6.76
C ALA A 37 -4.31 10.55 -7.12
N LEU A 38 -5.38 9.83 -7.47
CA LEU A 38 -5.23 8.47 -8.00
C LEU A 38 -4.62 8.55 -9.40
N ALA A 39 -3.52 7.83 -9.61
CA ALA A 39 -2.86 7.80 -10.90
C ALA A 39 -3.72 7.06 -11.93
N THR A 40 -4.00 7.69 -13.07
CA THR A 40 -4.65 7.06 -14.21
C THR A 40 -3.62 6.38 -15.12
N ALA A 41 -4.09 5.58 -16.09
CA ALA A 41 -3.22 5.04 -17.14
C ALA A 41 -2.51 6.14 -17.95
N GLN A 42 -3.17 7.28 -18.17
CA GLN A 42 -2.58 8.42 -18.88
C GLN A 42 -1.51 9.14 -18.05
N ASP A 43 -1.70 9.21 -16.73
CA ASP A 43 -0.68 9.73 -15.80
C ASP A 43 0.55 8.83 -15.78
N LEU A 44 0.36 7.51 -15.71
CA LEU A 44 1.44 6.52 -15.75
C LEU A 44 2.28 6.60 -17.04
N ALA A 45 1.64 6.86 -18.19
CA ALA A 45 2.36 7.05 -19.46
C ALA A 45 3.29 8.28 -19.46
N GLN A 46 3.03 9.25 -18.58
CA GLN A 46 3.84 10.46 -18.40
C GLN A 46 4.64 10.44 -17.09
N ALA A 47 4.54 9.37 -16.31
CA ALA A 47 5.23 9.26 -15.03
C ALA A 47 6.74 9.13 -15.29
N PRO A 48 7.59 9.89 -14.59
CA PRO A 48 9.03 9.67 -14.63
C PRO A 48 9.36 8.23 -14.26
N TYR A 49 10.17 7.57 -15.08
CA TYR A 49 10.52 6.14 -14.96
C TYR A 49 9.34 5.17 -15.09
N GLY A 50 8.16 5.62 -15.54
CA GLY A 50 6.99 4.77 -15.80
C GLY A 50 6.40 4.10 -14.56
N LYS A 51 6.60 4.67 -13.35
CA LYS A 51 6.16 4.08 -12.08
C LYS A 51 5.55 5.10 -11.13
N ILE A 52 4.69 4.62 -10.24
CA ILE A 52 4.19 5.37 -9.07
C ILE A 52 4.95 4.95 -7.79
N PRO A 53 4.97 5.81 -6.76
CA PRO A 53 4.45 7.18 -6.78
C PRO A 53 5.37 8.13 -7.57
N PHE A 54 4.77 9.23 -8.01
CA PHE A 54 5.48 10.41 -8.48
C PHE A 54 4.75 11.66 -7.97
N ILE A 55 5.44 12.79 -7.97
CA ILE A 55 4.85 14.09 -7.63
C ILE A 55 4.86 15.01 -8.83
N GLU A 56 3.94 15.98 -8.83
CA GLU A 56 3.99 17.16 -9.67
C GLU A 56 4.08 18.40 -8.79
N GLU A 57 5.04 19.28 -9.08
CA GLU A 57 5.19 20.56 -8.42
C GLU A 57 5.61 21.62 -9.45
N ALA A 58 4.88 22.74 -9.52
CA ALA A 58 5.12 23.82 -10.49
C ALA A 58 5.17 23.34 -11.95
N GLY A 59 4.31 22.39 -12.32
CA GLY A 59 4.23 21.82 -13.67
C GLY A 59 5.35 20.83 -14.01
N GLN A 60 6.23 20.50 -13.06
CA GLN A 60 7.30 19.53 -13.25
C GLN A 60 7.03 18.23 -12.48
N LYS A 61 7.17 17.10 -13.18
CA LYS A 61 6.98 15.76 -12.61
C LYS A 61 8.30 15.17 -12.12
N TRP A 62 8.27 14.58 -10.93
CA TRP A 62 9.42 13.91 -10.30
C TRP A 62 9.01 12.53 -9.81
N GLY A 63 9.76 11.50 -10.19
CA GLY A 63 9.50 10.12 -9.81
C GLY A 63 10.64 9.53 -8.98
N ASP A 64 10.40 8.32 -8.47
CA ASP A 64 11.24 7.62 -7.49
C ASP A 64 11.28 8.30 -6.12
N THR A 65 10.86 7.57 -5.08
CA THR A 65 10.71 8.15 -3.74
C THR A 65 12.03 8.66 -3.17
N ALA A 66 13.16 7.98 -3.44
CA ALA A 66 14.45 8.41 -2.91
C ALA A 66 14.93 9.70 -3.59
N LEU A 67 14.72 9.83 -4.91
CA LEU A 67 15.10 11.03 -5.65
C LEU A 67 14.21 12.24 -5.30
N ILE A 68 12.91 12.01 -5.11
CA ILE A 68 11.96 13.05 -4.67
C ILE A 68 12.36 13.59 -3.29
N ILE A 69 12.67 12.69 -2.34
CA ILE A 69 13.10 13.06 -0.98
C ILE A 69 14.41 13.84 -1.03
N GLU A 70 15.39 13.35 -1.79
CA GLU A 70 16.68 14.03 -1.96
C GLU A 70 16.52 15.43 -2.56
N ARG A 71 15.59 15.59 -3.52
CA ARG A 71 15.25 16.91 -4.06
C ARG A 71 14.75 17.85 -2.97
N PHE A 72 13.77 17.45 -2.15
CA PHE A 72 13.26 18.30 -1.08
C PHE A 72 14.33 18.65 -0.06
N ARG A 73 15.23 17.71 0.24
CA ARG A 73 16.41 17.98 1.07
C ARG A 73 17.29 19.08 0.49
N GLN A 74 17.58 19.02 -0.81
CA GLN A 74 18.45 19.98 -1.49
C GLN A 74 17.78 21.35 -1.72
N THR A 75 16.50 21.38 -2.08
CA THR A 75 15.83 22.62 -2.51
C THR A 75 15.06 23.32 -1.40
N GLN A 76 14.62 22.60 -0.36
CA GLN A 76 13.80 23.13 0.72
C GLN A 76 14.44 22.92 2.11
N GLY A 77 15.60 22.26 2.19
CA GLY A 77 16.29 22.01 3.46
C GLY A 77 15.60 21.01 4.38
N VAL A 78 14.63 20.24 3.87
CA VAL A 78 13.87 19.25 4.62
C VAL A 78 14.67 17.97 4.75
N ASP A 79 15.26 17.74 5.93
CA ASP A 79 16.07 16.55 6.22
C ASP A 79 15.60 15.85 7.50
N LEU A 80 14.82 14.77 7.34
CA LEU A 80 14.34 13.92 8.44
C LEU A 80 15.48 13.12 9.11
N GLU A 81 16.69 13.18 8.56
CA GLU A 81 17.88 12.48 9.05
C GLU A 81 18.94 13.48 9.56
N SER A 82 18.59 14.76 9.72
CA SER A 82 19.52 15.84 10.13
C SER A 82 20.22 15.60 11.47
N GLY A 83 19.59 14.86 12.39
CA GLY A 83 20.16 14.50 13.69
C GLY A 83 21.03 13.23 13.68
N LEU A 84 21.14 12.51 12.56
CA LEU A 84 21.82 11.23 12.48
C LEU A 84 23.32 11.38 12.14
N SER A 85 24.15 10.51 12.74
CA SER A 85 25.55 10.39 12.34
C SER A 85 25.67 9.81 10.92
N GLN A 86 26.83 9.97 10.28
CA GLN A 86 27.07 9.36 8.95
C GLN A 86 26.90 7.82 8.97
N GLY A 87 27.31 7.18 10.07
CA GLY A 87 27.12 5.73 10.25
C GLY A 87 25.65 5.36 10.36
N ASP A 88 24.88 6.11 11.15
CA ASP A 88 23.44 5.88 11.32
C ASP A 88 22.67 6.09 10.01
N ARG A 89 23.05 7.09 9.22
CA ARG A 89 22.48 7.30 7.88
C ARG A 89 22.77 6.13 6.94
N ALA A 90 23.97 5.56 7.00
CA ALA A 90 24.32 4.38 6.21
C ALA A 90 23.50 3.16 6.64
N ILE A 91 23.29 2.98 7.95
CA ILE A 91 22.44 1.91 8.50
C ILE A 91 20.98 2.11 8.05
N ALA A 92 20.44 3.32 8.17
CA ALA A 92 19.08 3.63 7.75
C ALA A 92 18.88 3.35 6.26
N LEU A 93 19.85 3.73 5.41
CA LEU A 93 19.84 3.41 3.99
C LEU A 93 19.84 1.89 3.74
N ALA A 94 20.68 1.13 4.45
CA ALA A 94 20.77 -0.32 4.29
C ALA A 94 19.42 -1.00 4.61
N PHE A 95 18.77 -0.64 5.72
CA PHE A 95 17.46 -1.18 6.07
C PHE A 95 16.37 -0.78 5.07
N ARG A 96 16.39 0.46 4.57
CA ARG A 96 15.47 0.88 3.49
C ARG A 96 15.65 0.03 2.23
N ARG A 97 16.89 -0.35 1.89
CA ARG A 97 17.16 -1.24 0.75
C ARG A 97 16.71 -2.67 1.01
N LEU A 98 16.93 -3.20 2.22
CA LEU A 98 16.39 -4.51 2.62
C LEU A 98 14.86 -4.53 2.44
N ILE A 99 14.16 -3.51 2.94
CA ILE A 99 12.70 -3.43 2.84
C ILE A 99 12.23 -3.39 1.38
N LYS A 100 12.86 -2.54 0.57
CA LYS A 100 12.38 -2.22 -0.79
C LYS A 100 12.83 -3.21 -1.85
N GLU A 101 14.00 -3.81 -1.68
CA GLU A 101 14.65 -4.63 -2.72
C GLU A 101 14.58 -6.14 -2.41
N HIS A 102 14.29 -6.53 -1.17
CA HIS A 102 14.19 -7.92 -0.75
C HIS A 102 12.81 -8.23 -0.14
N LEU A 103 12.46 -7.63 1.00
CA LEU A 103 11.18 -7.87 1.70
C LEU A 103 9.95 -7.59 0.82
N TYR A 104 9.99 -6.53 0.01
CA TYR A 104 8.94 -6.18 -0.96
C TYR A 104 8.50 -7.39 -1.82
N TRP A 105 9.44 -8.20 -2.29
CA TRP A 105 9.13 -9.36 -3.12
C TRP A 105 8.44 -10.49 -2.37
N GLY A 106 8.62 -10.57 -1.04
CA GLY A 106 7.79 -11.43 -0.18
C GLY A 106 6.32 -11.03 -0.23
N GLY A 107 6.04 -9.73 -0.18
CA GLY A 107 4.69 -9.18 -0.32
C GLY A 107 4.08 -9.45 -1.71
N ILE A 108 4.91 -9.37 -2.76
CA ILE A 108 4.51 -9.78 -4.12
C ILE A 108 4.17 -11.26 -4.18
N ALA A 109 4.97 -12.13 -3.57
CA ALA A 109 4.69 -13.55 -3.54
C ALA A 109 3.34 -13.85 -2.89
N ILE A 110 3.10 -13.29 -1.71
CA ILE A 110 1.84 -13.45 -0.96
C ILE A 110 0.64 -13.02 -1.80
N ARG A 111 0.75 -11.85 -2.45
CA ARG A 111 -0.34 -11.22 -3.20
C ARG A 111 -0.65 -11.89 -4.53
N TYR A 112 0.36 -12.42 -5.22
CA TYR A 112 0.21 -12.85 -6.62
C TYR A 112 0.45 -14.34 -6.87
N ARG A 113 1.15 -15.10 -5.99
CA ARG A 113 1.33 -16.54 -6.20
C ARG A 113 0.10 -17.33 -5.78
N ASP A 114 -0.42 -17.01 -4.61
CA ASP A 114 -1.62 -17.66 -4.08
C ASP A 114 -2.87 -17.19 -4.83
N GLU A 115 -3.79 -18.12 -5.09
CA GLU A 115 -4.98 -17.86 -5.91
C GLU A 115 -6.06 -17.10 -5.14
N GLU A 116 -6.27 -17.40 -3.86
CA GLU A 116 -7.27 -16.73 -3.03
C GLU A 116 -6.86 -15.27 -2.76
N ASN A 117 -5.58 -15.07 -2.41
CA ASN A 117 -5.03 -13.73 -2.23
C ASN A 117 -5.06 -12.91 -3.53
N TRP A 118 -4.79 -13.56 -4.68
CA TRP A 118 -4.91 -12.90 -5.97
C TRP A 118 -6.35 -12.50 -6.27
N GLN A 119 -7.34 -13.34 -6.00
CA GLN A 119 -8.76 -12.99 -6.25
C GLN A 119 -9.19 -11.76 -5.44
N ASP A 120 -8.76 -11.65 -4.19
CA ASP A 120 -8.99 -10.47 -3.35
C ASP A 120 -8.39 -9.20 -3.96
N TYR A 121 -7.14 -9.28 -4.44
CA TYR A 121 -6.47 -8.14 -5.06
C TYR A 121 -6.96 -7.84 -6.48
N GLN A 122 -7.36 -8.88 -7.24
CA GLN A 122 -7.88 -8.77 -8.60
C GLN A 122 -9.13 -7.89 -8.61
N ASN A 123 -10.01 -8.02 -7.61
CA ASN A 123 -11.19 -7.17 -7.48
C ASN A 123 -10.83 -5.68 -7.47
N LEU A 124 -9.70 -5.30 -6.85
CA LEU A 124 -9.19 -3.94 -6.89
C LEU A 124 -8.63 -3.59 -8.27
N VAL A 125 -7.83 -4.46 -8.88
CA VAL A 125 -7.28 -4.26 -10.23
C VAL A 125 -8.41 -4.03 -11.25
N LEU A 126 -9.51 -4.76 -11.13
CA LEU A 126 -10.68 -4.63 -12.01
C LEU A 126 -11.38 -3.27 -11.88
N THR A 127 -11.20 -2.52 -10.79
CA THR A 127 -11.71 -1.14 -10.68
C THR A 127 -10.85 -0.11 -11.40
N LEU A 128 -9.63 -0.49 -11.81
CA LEU A 128 -8.66 0.40 -12.46
C LEU A 128 -8.66 0.27 -14.00
N VAL A 129 -9.37 -0.72 -14.53
CA VAL A 129 -9.49 -0.92 -15.98
C VAL A 129 -10.54 0.02 -16.56
N PRO A 130 -10.48 0.33 -17.87
CA PRO A 130 -11.47 1.18 -18.52
C PRO A 130 -12.90 0.62 -18.38
N SER A 131 -13.85 1.48 -18.00
CA SER A 131 -15.25 1.09 -17.76
C SER A 131 -15.99 0.55 -18.98
N HIS A 132 -15.49 0.81 -20.19
CA HIS A 132 -16.07 0.29 -21.44
C HIS A 132 -15.62 -1.14 -21.78
N TRP A 133 -14.70 -1.73 -21.02
CA TRP A 133 -14.29 -3.12 -21.20
C TRP A 133 -15.33 -4.08 -20.63
N ASN A 134 -15.59 -5.17 -21.36
CA ASN A 134 -16.42 -6.25 -20.84
C ASN A 134 -15.65 -7.08 -19.79
N LYS A 135 -16.38 -7.90 -19.02
CA LYS A 135 -15.80 -8.73 -17.94
C LYS A 135 -14.62 -9.58 -18.42
N ALA A 136 -14.71 -10.20 -19.60
CA ALA A 136 -13.66 -11.07 -20.13
C ALA A 136 -12.37 -10.28 -20.45
N GLN A 137 -12.50 -9.09 -21.02
CA GLN A 137 -11.36 -8.20 -21.31
C GLN A 137 -10.66 -7.76 -20.02
N SER A 138 -11.45 -7.34 -19.02
CA SER A 138 -10.92 -6.89 -17.72
C SER A 138 -10.20 -8.00 -16.97
N VAL A 139 -10.76 -9.21 -16.94
CA VAL A 139 -10.12 -10.38 -16.31
C VAL A 139 -8.86 -10.78 -17.09
N ALA A 140 -8.91 -10.84 -18.42
CA ALA A 140 -7.73 -11.18 -19.23
C ALA A 140 -6.57 -10.18 -19.02
N PHE A 141 -6.88 -8.89 -18.89
CA PHE A 141 -5.88 -7.89 -18.54
C PHE A 141 -5.32 -8.09 -17.14
N ALA A 142 -6.17 -8.32 -16.14
CA ALA A 142 -5.73 -8.55 -14.77
C ALA A 142 -4.80 -9.78 -14.67
N GLU A 143 -5.13 -10.87 -15.35
CA GLU A 143 -4.26 -12.06 -15.42
C GLU A 143 -2.93 -11.75 -16.12
N LYS A 144 -2.96 -11.05 -17.25
CA LYS A 144 -1.72 -10.64 -17.92
C LYS A 144 -0.86 -9.74 -17.03
N PHE A 145 -1.48 -8.86 -16.25
CA PHE A 145 -0.81 -8.02 -15.27
C PHE A 145 -0.17 -8.88 -14.16
N ARG A 146 -0.90 -9.83 -13.56
CA ARG A 146 -0.37 -10.81 -12.59
C ARG A 146 0.86 -11.54 -13.16
N GLN A 147 0.74 -12.09 -14.36
CA GLN A 147 1.84 -12.84 -14.99
C GLN A 147 3.07 -11.96 -15.23
N SER A 148 2.88 -10.69 -15.63
CA SER A 148 3.98 -9.74 -15.77
C SER A 148 4.72 -9.48 -14.45
N ILE A 149 3.99 -9.34 -13.33
CA ILE A 149 4.59 -9.15 -12.01
C ILE A 149 5.34 -10.41 -11.54
N LEU A 150 4.75 -11.60 -11.71
CA LEU A 150 5.41 -12.87 -11.39
C LEU A 150 6.67 -13.11 -12.23
N GLN A 151 6.65 -12.70 -13.50
CA GLN A 151 7.83 -12.75 -14.36
C GLN A 151 8.95 -11.82 -13.86
N GLN A 152 8.62 -10.61 -13.40
CA GLN A 152 9.59 -9.70 -12.79
C GLN A 152 10.18 -10.27 -11.50
N MET A 153 9.35 -10.84 -10.63
CA MET A 153 9.81 -11.52 -9.41
C MET A 153 10.76 -12.69 -9.76
N THR A 154 10.42 -13.44 -10.81
CA THR A 154 11.29 -14.51 -11.32
C THR A 154 12.60 -13.94 -11.82
N GLN A 155 12.60 -12.85 -12.59
CA GLN A 155 13.83 -12.21 -13.06
C GLN A 155 14.71 -11.71 -11.92
N GLN A 156 14.11 -11.15 -10.87
CA GLN A 156 14.81 -10.65 -9.68
C GLN A 156 15.55 -11.75 -8.90
N GLY A 157 15.01 -12.97 -8.83
CA GLY A 157 15.67 -14.09 -8.14
C GLY A 157 14.74 -14.86 -7.22
N LEU A 158 14.04 -14.15 -6.33
CA LEU A 158 13.17 -14.75 -5.31
C LEU A 158 12.00 -15.53 -5.94
N GLY A 159 11.58 -15.15 -7.14
CA GLY A 159 10.53 -15.85 -7.88
C GLY A 159 10.88 -17.30 -8.23
N ARG A 160 12.16 -17.68 -8.18
CA ARG A 160 12.64 -19.05 -8.45
C ARG A 160 12.64 -19.97 -7.24
N LEU A 161 12.47 -19.42 -6.04
CA LEU A 161 12.55 -20.16 -4.79
C LEU A 161 11.25 -20.93 -4.52
N SER A 162 11.41 -22.06 -3.81
CA SER A 162 10.29 -22.75 -3.20
C SER A 162 9.62 -21.87 -2.14
N ASP A 163 8.37 -22.18 -1.80
CA ASP A 163 7.66 -21.41 -0.78
C ASP A 163 8.28 -21.55 0.62
N ALA A 164 8.91 -22.70 0.90
CA ALA A 164 9.63 -22.93 2.16
C ALA A 164 10.90 -22.07 2.25
N ASP A 165 11.70 -22.01 1.18
CA ASP A 165 12.92 -21.18 1.15
C ASP A 165 12.55 -19.69 1.18
N LEU A 166 11.52 -19.30 0.44
CA LEU A 166 11.01 -17.93 0.47
C LEU A 166 10.51 -17.54 1.85
N TYR A 167 9.77 -18.42 2.53
CA TYR A 167 9.34 -18.20 3.91
C TYR A 167 10.54 -17.95 4.83
N GLN A 168 11.59 -18.77 4.76
CA GLN A 168 12.78 -18.60 5.60
C GLN A 168 13.45 -17.24 5.37
N LEU A 169 13.65 -16.84 4.12
CA LEU A 169 14.32 -15.58 3.78
C LEU A 169 13.50 -14.36 4.21
N ILE A 170 12.20 -14.35 3.93
CA ILE A 170 11.36 -13.20 4.21
C ILE A 170 11.07 -13.06 5.71
N THR A 171 10.94 -14.17 6.44
CA THR A 171 10.82 -14.10 7.90
C THR A 171 12.12 -13.68 8.58
N ALA A 172 13.28 -13.99 8.00
CA ALA A 172 14.56 -13.44 8.48
C ALA A 172 14.64 -11.92 8.33
N ASP A 173 14.15 -11.36 7.21
CA ASP A 173 14.06 -9.90 7.03
C ASP A 173 13.15 -9.24 8.07
N LEU A 174 11.95 -9.81 8.28
CA LEU A 174 10.99 -9.33 9.28
C LEU A 174 11.58 -9.41 10.70
N GLN A 175 12.32 -10.48 11.00
CA GLN A 175 13.03 -10.61 12.27
C GLN A 175 14.12 -9.55 12.41
N ALA A 176 14.92 -9.31 11.38
CA ALA A 176 15.96 -8.28 11.40
C ALA A 176 15.37 -6.87 11.62
N LEU A 177 14.21 -6.57 11.02
CA LEU A 177 13.49 -5.32 11.29
C LEU A 177 12.98 -5.26 12.74
N SER A 178 12.39 -6.34 13.23
CA SER A 178 11.92 -6.44 14.61
C SER A 178 13.07 -6.23 15.60
N ASP A 179 14.21 -6.88 15.40
CA ASP A 179 15.38 -6.78 16.27
C ASP A 179 16.02 -5.39 16.19
N PHE A 180 16.06 -4.80 14.99
CA PHE A 180 16.60 -3.46 14.82
C PHE A 180 15.69 -2.40 15.44
N LEU A 181 14.37 -2.54 15.37
CA LEU A 181 13.44 -1.67 16.09
C LEU A 181 13.57 -1.84 17.61
N ALA A 182 13.64 -3.09 18.08
CA ALA A 182 13.65 -3.45 19.49
C ALA A 182 12.53 -2.71 20.25
N ASP A 183 12.88 -2.03 21.34
CA ASP A 183 11.97 -1.24 22.18
C ASP A 183 11.91 0.26 21.78
N LYS A 184 12.58 0.65 20.69
CA LYS A 184 12.61 2.06 20.26
C LYS A 184 11.24 2.48 19.71
N PRO A 185 10.84 3.75 19.92
CA PRO A 185 9.59 4.24 19.33
C PRO A 185 9.67 4.30 17.80
N PHE A 186 10.84 4.65 17.25
CA PHE A 186 11.17 4.70 15.83
C PHE A 186 12.52 4.02 15.55
N PHE A 187 12.77 3.61 14.31
CA PHE A 187 13.93 2.79 13.97
C PHE A 187 15.28 3.44 14.30
N MET A 188 15.36 4.77 14.22
CA MET A 188 16.58 5.53 14.48
C MET A 188 16.57 6.30 15.80
N GLY A 189 15.64 6.00 16.72
CA GLY A 189 15.55 6.62 18.04
C GLY A 189 14.19 7.26 18.30
N ASP A 190 14.19 8.49 18.81
CA ASP A 190 12.98 9.14 19.35
C ASP A 190 12.12 9.86 18.30
N HIS A 191 12.68 10.10 17.11
CA HIS A 191 12.00 10.82 16.03
C HIS A 191 11.85 9.95 14.78
N PRO A 192 10.70 10.04 14.07
CA PRO A 192 10.50 9.30 12.85
C PRO A 192 11.40 9.84 11.73
N THR A 193 11.98 8.91 10.98
CA THR A 193 12.87 9.20 9.86
C THR A 193 12.27 8.66 8.55
N THR A 194 13.01 8.81 7.45
CA THR A 194 12.64 8.16 6.19
C THR A 194 12.52 6.64 6.32
N LEU A 195 13.32 5.99 7.18
CA LEU A 195 13.22 4.55 7.40
C LEU A 195 11.86 4.17 8.02
N ASP A 196 11.34 4.98 8.94
CA ASP A 196 10.02 4.76 9.52
C ASP A 196 8.90 4.91 8.50
N ALA A 197 8.99 5.89 7.60
CA ALA A 197 8.05 6.04 6.48
C ALA A 197 8.11 4.83 5.54
N THR A 198 9.31 4.35 5.21
CA THR A 198 9.50 3.13 4.40
C THR A 198 8.90 1.91 5.09
N ALA A 199 9.22 1.69 6.37
CA ALA A 199 8.73 0.55 7.14
C ALA A 199 7.20 0.57 7.30
N TYR A 200 6.62 1.71 7.64
CA TYR A 200 5.17 1.88 7.77
C TYR A 200 4.43 1.46 6.49
N GLY A 201 4.86 1.96 5.33
CA GLY A 201 4.21 1.64 4.06
C GLY A 201 4.32 0.16 3.68
N HIS A 202 5.44 -0.49 3.98
CA HIS A 202 5.66 -1.89 3.62
C HIS A 202 5.03 -2.85 4.62
N ILE A 203 5.25 -2.66 5.92
CA ILE A 203 4.67 -3.51 6.97
C ILE A 203 3.14 -3.45 6.94
N GLY A 204 2.54 -2.27 6.76
CA GLY A 204 1.08 -2.15 6.61
C GLY A 204 0.55 -3.00 5.45
N ASN A 205 1.25 -2.99 4.31
CA ASN A 205 0.90 -3.78 3.14
C ASN A 205 1.11 -5.31 3.31
N PHE A 206 1.75 -5.76 4.39
CA PHE A 206 1.78 -7.16 4.81
C PHE A 206 0.62 -7.49 5.77
N ILE A 207 0.38 -6.66 6.78
CA ILE A 207 -0.45 -7.04 7.94
C ILE A 207 -1.92 -6.64 7.81
N GLU A 208 -2.24 -5.60 7.05
CA GLU A 208 -3.63 -5.11 6.89
C GLU A 208 -4.46 -5.90 5.87
N PRO A 209 -3.92 -6.30 4.70
CA PRO A 209 -4.71 -7.09 3.78
C PRO A 209 -5.14 -8.44 4.41
N PRO A 210 -6.33 -8.96 4.05
CA PRO A 210 -6.87 -10.20 4.61
C PRO A 210 -6.22 -11.44 3.99
N TYR A 211 -4.95 -11.37 3.60
CA TYR A 211 -4.27 -12.46 2.93
C TYR A 211 -3.93 -13.61 3.88
N ALA A 212 -4.16 -14.83 3.41
CA ALA A 212 -3.71 -16.03 4.09
C ALA A 212 -2.25 -16.32 3.69
N SER A 213 -1.34 -16.29 4.68
CA SER A 213 0.05 -16.68 4.47
C SER A 213 0.79 -16.87 5.80
N PRO A 214 1.65 -17.91 5.94
CA PRO A 214 2.48 -18.07 7.12
C PRO A 214 3.47 -16.91 7.31
N ILE A 215 3.84 -16.18 6.24
CA ILE A 215 4.67 -14.97 6.35
C ILE A 215 3.89 -13.83 7.00
N VAL A 216 2.60 -13.67 6.64
CA VAL A 216 1.72 -12.67 7.26
C VAL A 216 1.50 -12.99 8.73
N ASP A 217 1.27 -14.27 9.07
CA ASP A 217 1.13 -14.70 10.46
C ASP A 217 2.40 -14.41 11.27
N PHE A 218 3.57 -14.68 10.70
CA PHE A 218 4.85 -14.36 11.32
C PHE A 218 5.04 -12.85 11.52
N ALA A 219 4.69 -12.03 10.52
CA ALA A 219 4.75 -10.57 10.63
C ALA A 219 3.84 -10.06 11.75
N ARG A 220 2.61 -10.57 11.86
CA ARG A 220 1.64 -10.21 12.91
C ARG A 220 2.08 -10.65 14.32
N GLN A 221 2.96 -11.64 14.43
CA GLN A 221 3.57 -12.03 15.71
C GLN A 221 4.69 -11.08 16.18
N LYS A 222 5.21 -10.21 15.30
CA LYS A 222 6.19 -9.17 15.68
C LYS A 222 5.46 -7.96 16.24
N THR A 223 5.06 -8.07 17.50
CA THR A 223 4.24 -7.06 18.19
C THR A 223 4.85 -5.67 18.12
N ASN A 224 6.17 -5.53 18.27
CA ASN A 224 6.83 -4.23 18.18
C ASN A 224 6.71 -3.58 16.79
N LEU A 225 6.74 -4.36 15.70
CA LEU A 225 6.49 -3.86 14.34
C LEU A 225 5.02 -3.48 14.15
N CYS A 226 4.08 -4.27 14.69
CA CYS A 226 2.66 -3.92 14.67
C CYS A 226 2.39 -2.64 15.47
N ASP A 227 3.00 -2.49 16.64
CA ASP A 227 2.86 -1.29 17.47
C ASP A 227 3.49 -0.08 16.80
N HIS A 228 4.60 -0.25 16.07
CA HIS A 228 5.19 0.81 15.24
C HIS A 228 4.23 1.25 14.15
N TYR A 229 3.64 0.31 13.41
CA TYR A 229 2.65 0.60 12.39
C TYR A 229 1.45 1.38 12.97
N GLN A 230 0.92 0.95 14.11
CA GLN A 230 -0.19 1.62 14.79
C GLN A 230 0.18 3.03 15.26
N ARG A 231 1.38 3.23 15.84
CA ARG A 231 1.88 4.57 16.22
C ARG A 231 1.96 5.50 15.01
N MET A 232 2.49 5.01 13.89
CA MET A 232 2.61 5.79 12.66
C MET A 232 1.22 6.15 12.09
N SER A 233 0.28 5.20 12.07
CA SER A 233 -1.10 5.44 11.64
C SER A 233 -1.78 6.50 12.51
N ALA A 234 -1.74 6.33 13.83
CA ALA A 234 -2.38 7.26 14.77
C ALA A 234 -1.78 8.66 14.69
N ARG A 235 -0.46 8.78 14.49
CA ARG A 235 0.23 10.07 14.45
C ARG A 235 0.05 10.82 13.14
N PHE A 236 0.06 10.10 12.01
CA PHE A 236 0.12 10.74 10.69
C PHE A 236 -1.15 10.59 9.87
N PHE A 237 -2.10 9.72 10.22
CA PHE A 237 -3.28 9.41 9.40
C PHE A 237 -4.62 9.42 10.15
N ALA A 238 -4.66 9.96 11.37
CA ALA A 238 -5.90 10.07 12.17
C ALA A 238 -7.00 10.92 11.49
N ASP A 239 -6.61 11.90 10.68
CA ASP A 239 -7.50 12.69 9.83
C ASP A 239 -8.28 11.80 8.85
N ARG A 240 -7.58 10.87 8.18
CA ARG A 240 -8.19 9.97 7.19
C ARG A 240 -9.11 8.93 7.82
N GLU A 241 -8.81 8.44 9.01
CA GLU A 241 -9.74 7.56 9.73
C GLU A 241 -11.07 8.26 10.00
N THR A 242 -11.01 9.55 10.31
CA THR A 242 -12.20 10.37 10.56
C THR A 242 -12.99 10.59 9.27
N GLU A 243 -12.32 10.91 8.16
CA GLU A 243 -12.94 11.07 6.84
C GLU A 243 -13.58 9.75 6.33
N GLN A 244 -12.91 8.61 6.51
CA GLN A 244 -13.46 7.31 6.12
C GLN A 244 -14.70 6.94 6.95
N LYS A 245 -14.67 7.15 8.28
CA LYS A 245 -15.83 6.94 9.15
C LYS A 245 -17.00 7.85 8.76
N ALA A 246 -16.73 9.12 8.48
CA ALA A 246 -17.74 10.06 8.02
C ALA A 246 -18.32 9.67 6.65
N SER A 247 -17.48 9.25 5.70
CA SER A 247 -17.91 8.78 4.37
C SER A 247 -18.78 7.52 4.48
N MET A 248 -18.40 6.54 5.31
CA MET A 248 -19.21 5.34 5.56
C MET A 248 -20.56 5.66 6.19
N LEU A 249 -20.63 6.63 7.11
CA LEU A 249 -21.89 7.10 7.70
C LEU A 249 -22.79 7.73 6.64
N VAL A 250 -22.24 8.59 5.78
CA VAL A 250 -22.98 9.20 4.66
C VAL A 250 -23.48 8.14 3.68
N THR A 251 -22.65 7.14 3.32
CA THR A 251 -23.07 6.05 2.43
C THR A 251 -24.16 5.18 3.05
N LYS A 252 -24.10 4.89 4.36
CA LYS A 252 -25.15 4.16 5.08
C LYS A 252 -26.46 4.93 5.15
N LEU A 253 -26.39 6.26 5.32
CA LEU A 253 -27.57 7.14 5.34
C LEU A 253 -28.15 7.40 3.94
N ALA A 254 -27.34 7.22 2.88
CA ALA A 254 -27.76 7.36 1.49
C ALA A 254 -28.34 6.05 0.90
N GLN A 255 -28.31 4.93 1.63
CA GLN A 255 -29.07 3.74 1.25
C GLN A 255 -30.57 4.01 1.48
N PRO A 256 -31.45 3.75 0.50
CA PRO A 256 -32.87 3.97 0.68
C PRO A 256 -33.42 3.13 1.84
N LEU A 257 -34.30 3.75 2.64
CA LEU A 257 -35.09 3.13 3.72
C LEU A 257 -36.13 2.13 3.18
N ASP A 258 -35.78 1.29 2.21
CA ASP A 258 -36.68 0.29 1.62
C ASP A 258 -36.11 -1.11 1.81
N SER A 259 -36.24 -1.62 3.04
CA SER A 259 -36.26 -3.07 3.30
C SER A 259 -37.03 -3.47 4.55
N ALA A 260 -37.71 -2.54 5.24
CA ALA A 260 -38.41 -2.83 6.50
C ALA A 260 -39.95 -2.88 6.41
N LEU A 261 -40.57 -2.73 5.23
CA LEU A 261 -42.04 -2.70 5.11
C LEU A 261 -42.63 -3.65 4.04
N ALA A 262 -41.88 -4.61 3.52
CA ALA A 262 -42.38 -5.55 2.51
C ALA A 262 -42.69 -6.97 3.03
N GLU A 263 -42.86 -7.17 4.34
CA GLU A 263 -43.15 -8.50 4.94
C GLU A 263 -44.57 -8.67 5.50
N GLU A 264 -45.52 -7.77 5.21
CA GLU A 264 -46.94 -7.98 5.53
C GLU A 264 -47.84 -7.76 4.30
N ALA A 265 -47.81 -8.69 3.35
CA ALA A 265 -48.95 -8.92 2.46
C ALA A 265 -48.97 -10.40 2.05
N GLY A 266 -49.84 -11.17 2.70
CA GLY A 266 -50.07 -12.58 2.40
C GLY A 266 -50.62 -12.84 1.00
N PRO A 267 -50.65 -14.10 0.55
CA PRO A 267 -50.87 -14.44 -0.85
C PRO A 267 -52.36 -14.35 -1.20
N ILE A 268 -52.67 -13.56 -2.22
CA ILE A 268 -53.91 -13.74 -2.99
C ILE A 268 -53.48 -14.22 -4.37
N GLY A 269 -53.76 -15.49 -4.64
CA GLY A 269 -53.48 -16.09 -5.93
C GLY A 269 -54.34 -15.48 -7.04
N LEU A 270 -53.86 -15.63 -8.27
CA LEU A 270 -54.64 -16.00 -9.44
C LEU A 270 -53.67 -16.35 -10.58
N SER A 271 -54.04 -17.38 -11.33
CA SER A 271 -53.32 -17.90 -12.48
C SER A 271 -53.70 -17.12 -13.75
N MET A 272 -52.81 -17.09 -14.75
CA MET A 272 -53.09 -17.53 -16.14
C MET A 272 -51.94 -17.17 -17.10
N ASN A 273 -51.53 -18.19 -17.87
CA ASN A 273 -51.16 -18.23 -19.29
C ASN A 273 -50.15 -17.25 -19.92
N GLU A 274 -49.12 -17.89 -20.51
CA GLU A 274 -48.60 -17.66 -21.87
C GLU A 274 -48.06 -16.27 -22.23
N LEU A 275 -46.75 -16.08 -22.04
CA LEU A 275 -45.71 -15.94 -23.10
C LEU A 275 -44.34 -15.66 -22.47
#